data_AF-A0AAE0A1L0-F1
#
_entry.id   AF-A0AAE0A1L0-F1
#
_cell.length_a   1.000
_cell.length_b   1.000
_cell.length_c   1.000
_cell.angle_alpha   90.00
_cell.angle_beta   90.00
_cell.angle_gamma   90.00
#
_symmetry.space_group_name_H-M   'P 1'
#
loop_
_entity.id
_entity.type
_entity.pdbx_description
1 polymer ?
#
loop_
_entity_poly.entity_id
_entity_poly.type
_entity_poly.pdbx_seq_one_letter_code
_entity_poly.pdbx_strand_id
1 'polypeptide(L)' 'MSKPYDRVEWIFIKRMMLKLGFLYNWVNLIMRCVSSMSYSFLLNGEVCGNIKPSRGFRQ' A
#
# COMPACT_ATOMS: atom_id res chain seq x y z
N MET A 1 -0.37 6.29 -19.89
CA MET A 1 -1.41 5.55 -19.16
C MET A 1 -1.22 5.77 -17.67
N SER A 2 -2.21 6.36 -16.99
CA SER A 2 -2.20 6.60 -15.55
C SER A 2 -2.58 5.32 -14.79
N LYS A 3 -1.64 4.72 -14.04
CA LYS A 3 -1.92 3.63 -13.09
C LYS A 3 -2.51 4.24 -11.81
N PRO A 4 -3.83 4.17 -11.59
CA PRO A 4 -4.49 4.90 -10.50
C PRO A 4 -4.09 4.36 -9.13
N TYR A 5 -3.80 3.06 -9.10
CA TYR A 5 -3.47 2.32 -7.89
C TYR A 5 -2.08 2.63 -7.33
N ASP A 6 -1.14 3.17 -8.13
CA ASP A 6 0.23 3.47 -7.67
C ASP A 6 0.34 4.75 -6.83
N ARG A 7 -0.68 5.62 -6.88
CA ARG A 7 -0.67 6.94 -6.21
C ARG A 7 -1.52 7.01 -4.96
N VAL A 8 -2.16 5.93 -4.56
CA VAL A 8 -3.06 5.96 -3.42
C VAL A 8 -2.26 6.07 -2.12
N GLU A 9 -2.33 7.23 -1.49
CA GLU A 9 -1.73 7.50 -0.19
C GLU A 9 -2.48 6.69 0.89
N TRP A 10 -1.78 5.78 1.58
CA TRP A 10 -2.44 4.91 2.57
C TRP A 10 -2.99 5.68 3.77
N ILE A 11 -2.43 6.86 4.06
CA ILE A 11 -2.95 7.77 5.08
C ILE A 11 -4.39 8.21 4.76
N PHE A 12 -4.71 8.37 3.47
CA PHE A 12 -6.04 8.76 3.01
C PHE A 12 -7.03 7.63 3.25
N ILE A 13 -6.67 6.39 2.91
CA ILE A 13 -7.51 5.20 3.13
C ILE A 13 -7.79 5.02 4.63
N LYS A 14 -6.75 5.12 5.47
CA LYS A 14 -6.91 5.05 6.93
C LYS A 14 -7.94 6.06 7.43
N ARG A 15 -7.81 7.32 7.02
CA ARG A 15 -8.71 8.41 7.43
C ARG A 15 -10.13 8.20 6.89
N MET A 16 -10.27 7.74 5.66
CA MET A 16 -11.57 7.47 5.04
C MET A 16 -12.30 6.34 5.78
N MET A 17 -11.62 5.23 6.07
CA MET A 17 -12.21 4.12 6.80
C MET A 17 -12.64 4.52 8.22
N LEU A 18 -11.84 5.30 8.93
CA LEU A 18 -12.23 5.83 10.24
C LEU A 18 -13.46 6.74 10.12
N LYS A 19 -13.53 7.59 9.09
CA LYS A 19 -14.67 8.48 8.86
C LYS A 19 -15.96 7.72 8.47
N LEU A 20 -15.82 6.57 7.82
CA LEU A 20 -16.92 5.68 7.47
C LEU A 20 -17.39 4.82 8.65
N GLY A 21 -16.77 4.93 9.83
CA GLY A 21 -17.18 4.22 11.04
C GLY A 21 -16.61 2.81 11.20
N PHE A 22 -15.58 2.44 10.41
CA PHE A 22 -14.91 1.16 10.62
C PHE A 22 -14.21 1.12 11.98
N LEU A 23 -14.29 -0.03 12.65
CA LEU A 23 -13.62 -0.26 13.92
C LEU A 23 -12.10 -0.08 13.79
N TYR A 24 -11.49 0.62 14.75
CA TYR A 24 -10.06 0.92 14.75
C TYR A 24 -9.18 -0.32 14.57
N ASN A 25 -9.52 -1.42 15.25
CA ASN A 25 -8.77 -2.68 15.14
C ASN A 25 -8.80 -3.25 13.71
N TRP A 26 -9.93 -3.11 13.03
CA TRP A 26 -10.12 -3.57 11.66
C TRP A 26 -9.32 -2.69 10.67
N VAL A 27 -9.37 -1.37 10.86
CA VAL A 27 -8.53 -0.44 10.10
C VAL A 27 -7.04 -0.72 10.32
N ASN A 28 -6.63 -1.01 11.56
CA ASN A 28 -5.24 -1.29 11.89
C ASN A 28 -4.73 -2.60 11.27
N LEU A 29 -5.58 -3.63 11.22
CA LEU A 29 -5.30 -4.88 10.51
C LEU A 29 -5.05 -4.63 9.02
N ILE A 30 -5.95 -3.86 8.37
CA ILE A 30 -5.78 -3.52 6.96
C ILE A 30 -4.50 -2.71 6.74
N MET A 31 -4.24 -1.68 7.56
CA MET A 31 -3.03 -0.87 7.44
C MET A 31 -1.75 -1.69 7.63
N ARG A 32 -1.74 -2.71 8.49
CA ARG A 32 -0.62 -3.65 8.61
C ARG A 32 -0.40 -4.45 7.33
N CYS A 33 -1.48 -4.90 6.68
CA CYS A 33 -1.38 -5.64 5.41
C CYS A 33 -0.87 -4.77 4.27
N VAL A 34 -1.34 -3.53 4.16
CA VAL A 34 -0.89 -2.64 3.07
C VAL A 34 0.56 -2.17 3.32
N SER A 35 0.94 -1.90 4.58
CA SER A 35 2.28 -1.39 4.93
C SER A 35 3.42 -2.40 5.01
N SER A 36 3.10 -3.70 5.12
CA SER A 36 4.11 -4.76 5.10
C SER A 36 4.55 -5.14 3.69
N MET A 37 3.90 -4.58 2.66
CA MET A 37 4.20 -4.91 1.29
C MET A 37 5.62 -4.45 0.92
N SER A 38 6.36 -5.30 0.22
CA SER A 38 7.69 -4.98 -0.31
C SER A 38 7.70 -5.28 -1.79
N TYR A 39 8.30 -4.38 -2.57
CA TYR A 39 8.50 -4.55 -4.00
C TYR A 39 9.97 -4.85 -4.26
N SER A 40 10.20 -5.88 -5.07
CA SER A 40 11.47 -6.15 -5.71
C SER A 40 11.30 -6.06 -7.23
N PHE A 41 12.28 -5.45 -7.89
CA PHE A 41 12.25 -5.25 -9.33
C PHE A 41 13.15 -6.30 -9.98
N LEU A 42 12.68 -6.88 -11.08
CA LEU A 42 13.50 -7.80 -11.86
C LEU A 42 14.07 -7.00 -13.04
N LEU A 43 15.36 -6.68 -12.97
CA LEU A 43 16.08 -5.89 -13.97
C LEU A 43 17.10 -6.80 -14.63
N ASN A 44 16.95 -7.05 -15.93
CA ASN A 44 17.86 -7.87 -16.73
C ASN A 44 18.13 -9.27 -16.15
N GLY A 45 17.14 -9.89 -15.50
CA GLY A 45 17.28 -11.23 -14.92
C GLY A 45 17.73 -11.25 -13.45
N GLU A 46 18.16 -10.11 -12.90
CA GLU A 46 18.54 -9.99 -11.50
C GLU A 46 17.46 -9.28 -10.67
N VAL A 47 17.23 -9.78 -9.46
CA VAL A 47 16.32 -9.16 -8.50
C VAL A 47 17.04 -8.01 -7.82
N CYS A 48 16.62 -6.78 -8.12
CA CYS A 48 17.20 -5.55 -7.59
C CYS A 48 16.18 -4.75 -6.77
N GLY A 49 16.65 -4.25 -5.62
CA GLY A 49 15.89 -3.38 -4.72
C GLY A 49 14.91 -4.13 -3.83
N ASN A 50 14.90 -3.78 -2.55
CA ASN A 50 13.79 -4.09 -1.64
C ASN A 50 13.18 -2.74 -1.23
N ILE A 51 12.19 -2.29 -2.01
CA ILE A 51 11.54 -1.02 -1.76
C ILE A 51 10.29 -1.29 -0.95
N LYS A 52 10.23 -0.70 0.25
CA LYS A 52 8.96 -0.56 0.96
C LYS A 52 8.20 0.62 0.36
N PRO A 53 7.10 0.39 -0.37
CA PRO A 53 6.26 1.46 -0.87
C PRO A 53 5.67 2.23 0.31
N SER A 54 5.62 3.56 0.21
CA SER A 54 4.89 4.42 1.13
C SER A 54 3.44 4.69 0.66
N ARG A 55 3.13 4.30 -0.57
CA ARG A 55 1.86 4.51 -1.27
C ARG A 55 1.64 3.46 -2.34
N GLY A 56 0.38 3.34 -2.75
CA GLY A 56 -0.06 2.50 -3.85
C GLY A 56 -0.44 1.07 -3.47
N PHE A 57 -1.20 0.41 -4.33
CA PHE A 57 -1.67 -0.95 -4.14
C PHE A 57 -1.02 -1.88 -5.17
N ARG A 58 -0.75 -3.14 -4.78
CA ARG A 58 -0.34 -4.18 -5.72
C ARG A 58 -1.50 -4.49 -6.66
N GLN A 59 -1.27 -4.22 -7.94
CA GLN A 59 -2.10 -4.67 -9.04
C GLN A 59 -1.72 -6.09 -9.46
#